data_AF-A0A9D4T233-F1
#
_entry.id   AF-A0A9D4T233-F1
#
_cell.length_a   1.000
_cell.length_b   1.000
_cell.length_c   1.000
_cell.angle_alpha   90.00
_cell.angle_beta   90.00
_cell.angle_gamma   90.00
#
_symmetry.space_group_name_H-M   'P 1'
#
loop_
_entity.id
_entity.type
_entity.pdbx_description
1 polymer ?
#
loop_
_entity_poly.entity_id
_entity_poly.type
_entity_poly.pdbx_seq_one_letter_code
_entity_poly.pdbx_strand_id
1 'polypeptide(L)'
;MFGIKTHFIRKQDDKSFVARNCAMVPIEWVTRRIATGSFLKRNPGVNEGYRFCPPKLETFYKDDANHDPQWSTEQLIEAKLKCGSVTIGPEEVQIMLRTTRTVFEILEKAWASLNCSLIDMKVEYGVDLQTGVAHSSYPEAPVGL
;
A
#
# COMPACT_ATOMS: atom_id res chain seq x y z
N MET A 1 14.52 10.17 9.94
CA MET A 1 13.53 9.07 9.83
C MET A 1 12.16 9.72 9.64
N PHE A 2 11.39 9.38 8.59
CA PHE A 2 10.16 10.10 8.22
C PHE A 2 8.94 9.85 9.13
N GLY A 3 9.14 9.26 10.33
CA GLY A 3 8.08 9.02 11.31
C GLY A 3 7.05 7.95 10.95
N ILE A 4 7.24 7.20 9.85
CA ILE A 4 6.33 6.15 9.40
C ILE A 4 6.55 4.87 10.19
N LYS A 5 5.49 4.34 10.80
CA LYS A 5 5.52 3.08 11.54
C LYS A 5 5.57 1.91 10.57
N THR A 6 6.66 1.16 10.60
CA THR A 6 6.85 -0.06 9.80
C THR A 6 6.96 -1.27 10.72
N HIS A 7 6.66 -2.46 10.19
CA HIS A 7 6.78 -3.71 10.93
C HIS A 7 8.24 -4.19 11.02
N PHE A 8 9.17 -3.55 10.29
CA PHE A 8 10.59 -3.87 10.35
C PHE A 8 11.19 -3.57 11.71
N ILE A 9 11.98 -4.52 12.23
CA ILE A 9 12.75 -4.34 13.46
C ILE A 9 14.23 -4.21 13.12
N ARG A 10 14.80 -5.20 12.42
CA ARG A 10 16.22 -5.21 12.02
C ARG A 10 16.49 -6.22 10.92
N LYS A 11 17.58 -6.01 10.17
CA LYS A 11 18.15 -7.04 9.29
C LYS A 11 18.65 -8.22 10.16
N GLN A 12 18.45 -9.44 9.70
CA GLN A 12 18.96 -10.64 10.35
C GLN A 12 20.16 -11.18 9.57
N ASP A 13 20.02 -11.31 8.24
CA ASP A 13 21.09 -11.66 7.31
C ASP A 13 20.78 -11.07 5.91
N ASP A 14 21.53 -11.46 4.88
CA ASP A 14 21.36 -10.92 3.52
C ASP A 14 20.04 -11.28 2.84
N LYS A 15 19.34 -12.31 3.32
CA LYS A 15 18.08 -12.80 2.75
C LYS A 15 16.92 -12.75 3.74
N SER A 16 17.14 -12.36 4.99
CA SER A 16 16.13 -12.34 6.03
C SER A 16 16.19 -11.09 6.93
N PHE A 17 15.03 -10.72 7.46
CA PHE A 17 14.90 -9.65 8.43
C PHE A 17 13.90 -10.04 9.52
N VAL A 18 14.03 -9.40 10.69
CA VAL A 18 13.10 -9.55 11.79
C VAL A 18 12.00 -8.51 11.65
N ALA A 19 10.76 -8.99 11.73
CA ALA A 19 9.53 -8.23 11.64
C ALA A 19 8.70 -8.37 12.92
N ARG A 20 7.86 -7.37 13.18
CA ARG A 20 6.75 -7.46 14.13
C ARG A 20 5.75 -8.49 13.63
N ASN A 21 5.23 -9.31 14.54
CA ASN A 21 4.17 -10.25 14.21
C ASN A 21 2.84 -9.49 14.17
N CYS A 22 2.24 -9.43 12.98
CA CYS A 22 1.05 -8.63 12.72
C CYS A 22 -0.10 -9.48 12.20
N ALA A 23 -1.33 -9.15 12.60
CA ALA A 23 -2.53 -9.54 11.88
C ALA A 23 -2.66 -8.68 10.62
N MET A 24 -2.45 -9.27 9.45
CA MET A 24 -2.49 -8.55 8.19
C MET A 24 -3.92 -8.13 7.83
N VAL A 25 -4.06 -6.88 7.39
CA VAL A 25 -5.29 -6.36 6.79
C VAL A 25 -5.33 -6.90 5.36
N PRO A 26 -6.38 -7.61 4.93
CA PRO A 26 -6.42 -8.29 3.63
C PRO A 26 -6.71 -7.32 2.48
N ILE A 27 -6.01 -6.19 2.43
CA ILE A 27 -6.17 -5.11 1.46
C ILE A 27 -4.81 -4.70 0.91
N GLU A 28 -4.72 -4.65 -0.41
CA GLU A 28 -3.61 -4.06 -1.13
C GLU A 28 -3.86 -2.58 -1.39
N TRP A 29 -2.93 -1.73 -0.96
CA TRP A 29 -3.02 -0.27 -1.12
C TRP A 29 -2.07 0.15 -2.23
N VAL A 30 -2.64 0.47 -3.39
CA VAL A 30 -1.87 0.83 -4.58
C VAL A 30 -1.86 2.33 -4.76
N THR A 31 -0.67 2.89 -4.99
CA THR A 31 -0.49 4.29 -5.38
C THR A 31 0.13 4.37 -6.76
N ARG A 32 -0.38 5.23 -7.63
CA ARG A 32 0.12 5.41 -9.00
C ARG A 32 0.46 6.85 -9.29
N ARG A 33 1.64 7.08 -9.86
CA ARG A 33 1.97 8.35 -10.50
C ARG A 33 1.64 8.36 -11.98
N ILE A 34 1.87 7.23 -12.67
CA ILE A 34 1.66 7.09 -14.10
C ILE A 34 0.66 5.96 -14.36
N ALA A 35 -0.25 6.16 -15.31
CA ALA A 35 -1.20 5.15 -15.74
C ALA A 35 -0.50 4.09 -16.61
N THR A 36 -0.52 2.85 -16.14
CA THR A 36 -0.06 1.65 -16.86
C THR A 36 -0.80 0.42 -16.30
N GLY A 37 -0.50 -0.77 -16.82
CA GLY A 37 -0.91 -2.05 -16.25
C GLY A 37 -2.43 -2.19 -16.02
N SER A 38 -2.81 -2.68 -14.84
CA SER A 38 -4.22 -2.95 -14.50
C SER A 38 -5.09 -1.69 -14.43
N PHE A 39 -4.51 -0.49 -14.32
CA PHE A 39 -5.27 0.75 -14.40
C PHE A 39 -5.87 0.93 -15.81
N LEU A 40 -5.07 0.75 -16.86
CA LEU A 40 -5.53 0.95 -18.24
C LEU A 40 -6.60 -0.08 -18.64
N LYS A 41 -6.46 -1.34 -18.19
CA LYS A 41 -7.46 -2.39 -18.43
C LYS A 41 -8.85 -2.03 -17.87
N ARG A 42 -8.90 -1.37 -16.71
CA ARG A 42 -10.14 -0.94 -16.04
C ARG A 42 -10.68 0.40 -16.54
N ASN A 43 -9.85 1.20 -17.22
CA ASN A 43 -10.19 2.56 -17.65
C ASN A 43 -9.93 2.72 -19.16
N PRO A 44 -10.74 2.07 -20.03
CA PRO A 44 -10.59 2.19 -21.47
C PRO A 44 -10.72 3.66 -21.92
N GLY A 45 -9.81 4.10 -22.78
CA GLY A 45 -9.72 5.49 -23.25
C GLY A 45 -8.71 6.35 -22.51
N VAL A 46 -8.12 5.88 -21.42
CA VAL A 46 -6.94 6.52 -20.81
C VAL A 46 -5.69 6.04 -21.54
N ASN A 47 -4.82 6.99 -21.92
CA ASN A 47 -3.55 6.67 -22.56
C ASN A 47 -2.50 6.21 -21.55
N GLU A 48 -1.67 5.24 -21.94
CA GLU A 48 -0.47 4.89 -21.20
C GLU A 48 0.45 6.11 -21.05
N GLY A 49 1.05 6.27 -19.86
CA GLY A 49 1.87 7.45 -19.56
C GLY A 49 1.09 8.62 -18.96
N TYR A 50 -0.25 8.55 -18.88
CA TYR A 50 -1.04 9.60 -18.21
C TYR A 50 -0.57 9.80 -16.77
N ARG A 51 -0.29 11.05 -16.38
CA ARG A 51 0.26 11.39 -15.06
C ARG A 51 -0.82 11.86 -14.10
N PHE A 52 -0.90 11.23 -12.93
CA PHE A 52 -1.77 11.63 -11.83
C PHE A 52 -1.09 12.71 -10.96
N CYS A 53 -1.79 13.82 -10.72
CA CYS A 53 -1.39 14.84 -9.76
C CYS A 53 -2.64 15.35 -9.01
N PRO A 54 -2.86 14.96 -7.73
CA PRO A 54 -2.01 14.14 -6.86
C PRO A 54 -1.91 12.65 -7.30
N PRO A 55 -1.01 11.82 -6.71
CA PRO A 55 -0.97 10.39 -6.98
C PRO A 55 -2.33 9.72 -6.79
N LYS A 56 -2.69 8.79 -7.68
CA LYS A 56 -3.94 8.04 -7.59
C LYS A 56 -3.80 6.93 -6.55
N LEU A 57 -4.72 6.87 -5.59
CA LEU A 57 -4.85 5.77 -4.65
C LEU A 57 -5.96 4.81 -5.10
N GLU A 58 -5.71 3.53 -4.94
CA GLU A 58 -6.64 2.43 -5.19
C GLU A 58 -6.47 1.35 -4.13
N THR A 59 -7.55 0.62 -3.85
CA THR A 59 -7.57 -0.48 -2.88
C THR A 59 -8.14 -1.73 -3.49
N PHE A 60 -7.53 -2.87 -3.19
CA PHE A 60 -7.94 -4.18 -3.71
C PHE A 60 -8.05 -5.16 -2.55
N TYR A 61 -9.17 -5.88 -2.47
CA TYR A 61 -9.34 -6.92 -1.46
C TYR A 61 -8.61 -8.17 -1.89
N LYS A 62 -7.80 -8.75 -1.00
CA LYS A 62 -7.02 -9.95 -1.28
C LYS A 62 -7.96 -11.16 -1.35
N ASP A 63 -8.18 -11.62 -2.57
CA ASP A 63 -9.02 -12.76 -2.90
C ASP A 63 -8.56 -13.33 -4.25
N ASP A 64 -7.55 -14.20 -4.20
CA ASP A 64 -6.94 -14.82 -5.37
C ASP A 64 -7.97 -15.52 -6.27
N ALA A 65 -9.03 -16.07 -5.66
CA ALA A 65 -10.10 -16.77 -6.39
C ALA A 65 -10.93 -15.81 -7.27
N ASN A 66 -11.00 -14.54 -6.88
CA ASN A 66 -11.74 -13.48 -7.57
C ASN A 66 -10.83 -12.40 -8.17
N HIS A 67 -9.54 -12.70 -8.35
CA HIS A 67 -8.54 -11.83 -8.97
C HIS A 67 -8.40 -10.46 -8.27
N ASP A 68 -8.41 -10.45 -6.95
CA ASP A 68 -8.22 -9.26 -6.11
C ASP A 68 -9.12 -8.08 -6.50
N PRO A 69 -10.44 -8.17 -6.27
CA PRO A 69 -11.37 -7.15 -6.74
C PRO A 69 -11.06 -5.78 -6.12
N GLN A 70 -11.15 -4.74 -6.94
CA GLN A 70 -11.04 -3.36 -6.45
C GLN A 70 -12.20 -3.07 -5.48
N TRP A 71 -11.86 -2.57 -4.30
CA TRP A 71 -12.84 -2.11 -3.31
C TRP A 71 -12.82 -0.60 -3.21
N SER A 72 -13.99 0.00 -3.06
CA SER A 72 -14.14 1.40 -2.69
C SER A 72 -13.87 1.63 -1.20
N THR A 73 -13.67 2.89 -0.82
CA THR A 73 -13.55 3.30 0.59
C THR A 73 -14.78 2.89 1.40
N GLU A 74 -15.97 3.00 0.82
CA GLU A 74 -17.24 2.63 1.47
C GLU A 74 -17.30 1.12 1.72
N GLN A 75 -16.89 0.30 0.75
CA GLN A 75 -16.83 -1.16 0.92
C GLN A 75 -15.86 -1.56 2.03
N LEU A 76 -14.68 -0.93 2.08
CA LEU A 76 -13.68 -1.16 3.14
C LEU A 76 -14.24 -0.87 4.53
N ILE A 77 -14.91 0.28 4.67
CA ILE A 77 -15.49 0.73 5.94
C ILE A 77 -16.63 -0.20 6.38
N GLU A 78 -17.54 -0.55 5.46
CA GLU A 78 -18.69 -1.37 5.82
C GLU A 78 -18.32 -2.82 6.11
N ALA A 79 -17.25 -3.34 5.49
CA ALA A 79 -16.76 -4.69 5.75
C ALA A 79 -16.34 -4.92 7.21
N LYS A 80 -16.03 -3.85 7.97
CA LYS A 80 -15.66 -3.90 9.40
C LYS A 80 -14.64 -5.00 9.69
N LEU A 81 -13.61 -5.06 8.85
CA LEU A 81 -12.59 -6.11 8.90
C LEU A 81 -11.93 -6.13 10.28
N LYS A 82 -11.92 -7.28 10.94
CA LYS A 82 -11.24 -7.45 12.24
C LYS A 82 -9.82 -7.93 12.02
N CYS A 83 -8.84 -7.12 12.42
CA CYS A 83 -7.41 -7.41 12.28
C CYS A 83 -6.75 -7.33 13.66
N GLY A 84 -6.50 -8.48 14.29
CA GLY A 84 -6.04 -8.54 15.67
C GLY A 84 -7.09 -7.94 16.62
N SER A 85 -6.68 -6.96 17.43
CA SER A 85 -7.56 -6.25 18.37
C SER A 85 -8.29 -5.05 17.76
N VAL A 86 -8.07 -4.75 16.48
CA VAL A 86 -8.59 -3.54 15.81
C VAL A 86 -9.66 -3.93 14.80
N THR A 87 -10.72 -3.13 14.74
CA THR A 87 -11.69 -3.17 13.63
C THR A 87 -11.34 -2.06 12.66
N ILE A 88 -11.18 -2.38 11.38
CA ILE A 88 -10.86 -1.40 10.35
C ILE A 88 -12.11 -0.58 10.03
N GLY A 89 -12.19 0.62 10.60
CA GLY A 89 -13.26 1.57 10.38
C GLY A 89 -12.82 2.81 9.61
N PRO A 90 -13.65 3.87 9.58
CA PRO A 90 -13.36 5.11 8.86
C PRO A 90 -12.01 5.73 9.24
N GLU A 91 -11.67 5.74 10.53
CA GLU A 91 -10.42 6.33 11.02
C GLU A 91 -9.20 5.53 10.55
N GLU A 92 -9.22 4.21 10.71
CA GLU A 92 -8.13 3.32 10.26
C GLU A 92 -7.91 3.43 8.76
N VAL A 93 -8.99 3.40 7.97
CA VAL A 93 -8.92 3.54 6.50
C VAL A 93 -8.31 4.89 6.12
N GLN A 94 -8.71 5.99 6.76
CA GLN A 94 -8.13 7.31 6.49
C GLN A 94 -6.64 7.38 6.85
N ILE A 95 -6.23 6.76 7.96
CA ILE A 95 -4.82 6.67 8.35
C ILE A 95 -4.01 5.89 7.31
N MET A 96 -4.52 4.75 6.83
CA MET A 96 -3.86 3.93 5.83
C MET A 96 -3.77 4.64 4.47
N LEU A 97 -4.81 5.33 4.01
CA LEU A 97 -4.77 6.13 2.78
C LEU A 97 -3.71 7.23 2.84
N ARG A 98 -3.70 8.02 3.93
CA ARG A 98 -2.74 9.11 4.14
C ARG A 98 -1.31 8.59 4.24
N THR A 99 -1.12 7.48 4.95
CA THR A 99 0.19 6.85 5.10
C THR A 99 0.69 6.33 3.76
N THR A 100 -0.15 5.64 2.98
CA THR A 100 0.20 5.09 1.66
C THR A 100 0.69 6.18 0.72
N ARG A 101 -0.03 7.31 0.67
CA ARG A 101 0.37 8.47 -0.14
C ARG A 101 1.69 9.07 0.33
N THR A 102 1.86 9.24 1.64
CA THR A 102 3.11 9.79 2.21
C THR A 102 4.30 8.89 1.89
N VAL A 103 4.15 7.58 2.05
CA VAL A 103 5.18 6.59 1.66
C VAL A 103 5.54 6.74 0.19
N PHE A 104 4.53 6.80 -0.70
CA PHE A 104 4.75 6.97 -2.14
C PHE A 104 5.54 8.24 -2.45
N GLU A 105 5.13 9.39 -1.93
CA GLU A 105 5.77 10.69 -2.21
C GLU A 105 7.22 10.74 -1.69
N ILE A 106 7.51 10.12 -0.53
CA ILE A 106 8.87 9.99 -0.01
C ILE A 106 9.73 9.14 -0.94
N LEU A 107 9.23 7.98 -1.36
CA LEU A 107 9.98 7.08 -2.22
C LEU A 107 10.15 7.63 -3.63
N GLU A 108 9.13 8.26 -4.20
CA GLU A 108 9.22 8.94 -5.50
C GLU A 108 10.34 9.99 -5.46
N LYS A 109 10.42 10.79 -4.40
CA LYS A 109 11.50 11.77 -4.23
C LYS A 109 12.87 11.11 -4.06
N ALA A 110 12.96 10.01 -3.32
CA ALA A 110 14.21 9.28 -3.13
C ALA A 110 14.71 8.67 -4.45
N TRP A 111 13.84 8.00 -5.22
CA TRP A 111 14.19 7.43 -6.52
C TRP A 111 14.54 8.51 -7.56
N ALA A 112 13.85 9.64 -7.55
CA ALA A 112 14.18 10.76 -8.43
C ALA A 112 15.61 11.28 -8.21
N SER A 113 16.13 11.24 -6.96
CA SER A 113 17.52 11.61 -6.68
C SER A 113 18.56 10.65 -7.26
N LEU A 114 18.12 9.46 -7.70
CA LEU A 114 18.92 8.45 -8.39
C LEU A 114 18.63 8.39 -9.91
N ASN A 115 17.93 9.39 -10.46
CA ASN A 115 17.44 9.42 -11.84
C ASN A 115 16.50 8.26 -12.21
N CYS A 116 15.79 7.69 -11.21
CA CYS A 116 14.77 6.68 -11.41
C CYS A 116 13.37 7.28 -11.21
N SER A 117 12.39 6.81 -11.99
CA SER A 117 10.99 7.20 -11.83
C SER A 117 10.20 6.11 -11.12
N LEU A 118 9.57 6.44 -9.98
CA LEU A 118 8.61 5.54 -9.34
C LEU A 118 7.25 5.67 -10.02
N ILE A 119 6.86 4.64 -10.77
CA ILE A 119 5.65 4.62 -11.61
C ILE A 119 4.40 4.36 -10.76
N ASP A 120 4.42 3.28 -9.99
CA ASP A 120 3.43 2.91 -9.01
C ASP A 120 4.08 2.10 -7.87
N MET A 121 3.27 1.81 -6.84
CA MET A 121 3.69 1.10 -5.64
C MET A 121 2.50 0.39 -5.01
N LYS A 122 2.73 -0.79 -4.43
CA LYS A 122 1.78 -1.49 -3.56
C LYS A 122 2.36 -1.60 -2.15
N VAL A 123 1.54 -1.33 -1.14
CA VAL A 123 1.84 -1.65 0.27
C VAL A 123 0.66 -2.36 0.93
N GLU A 124 0.95 -3.13 1.97
CA GLU A 124 -0.03 -3.75 2.84
C GLU A 124 0.13 -3.19 4.27
N TYR A 125 -0.87 -3.42 5.12
CA TYR A 125 -0.79 -3.02 6.53
C TYR A 125 -1.09 -4.23 7.42
N GLY A 126 -0.50 -4.24 8.60
CA GLY A 126 -0.78 -5.22 9.63
C GLY A 126 -0.87 -4.59 11.01
N VAL A 127 -1.71 -5.15 11.86
CA VAL A 127 -1.87 -4.74 13.26
C VAL A 127 -0.95 -5.59 14.13
N ASP A 128 0.00 -4.95 14.82
CA ASP A 128 0.91 -5.63 15.76
C ASP A 128 0.07 -6.35 16.84
N LEU A 129 0.25 -7.66 16.98
CA LEU A 129 -0.55 -8.49 17.87
C LEU A 129 -0.28 -8.23 19.36
N GLN A 130 0.85 -7.61 19.70
CA GLN A 130 1.19 -7.26 21.08
C GLN A 130 0.68 -5.87 21.46
N THR A 131 0.77 -4.89 20.55
CA THR A 131 0.47 -3.49 20.88
C THR A 131 -0.82 -2.95 20.26
N GLY A 132 -1.42 -3.67 19.31
CA GLY A 132 -2.60 -3.22 18.56
C GLY A 132 -2.34 -2.05 17.60
N VAL A 133 -1.06 -1.74 17.32
CA VAL A 133 -0.68 -0.60 16.46
C VAL A 133 -0.59 -1.07 15.01
N ALA A 134 -1.13 -0.30 14.06
CA ALA A 134 -0.98 -0.60 12.64
C ALA A 134 0.41 -0.20 12.12
N HIS A 135 1.01 -1.08 11.32
CA HIS A 135 2.31 -0.92 10.67
C HIS A 135 2.19 -1.19 9.17
N SER A 136 2.87 -0.41 8.33
CA SER A 136 2.93 -0.69 6.89
C SER A 136 3.96 -1.78 6.57
N SER A 137 3.72 -2.51 5.49
CA SER A 137 4.70 -3.37 4.83
C SER A 137 5.79 -2.53 4.15
N TYR A 138 6.88 -3.17 3.73
CA TYR A 138 7.71 -2.57 2.70
C TYR A 138 6.94 -2.61 1.38
N PRO A 139 7.12 -1.61 0.51
CA PRO A 139 6.58 -1.70 -0.82
C PRO A 139 7.25 -2.83 -1.57
N GLU A 140 6.43 -3.62 -2.26
CA GLU A 140 6.95 -4.54 -3.27
C GLU A 140 7.63 -3.69 -4.35
N ALA A 141 8.86 -4.06 -4.71
CA ALA A 141 9.62 -3.33 -5.71
C ALA A 141 8.84 -3.29 -7.03
N PRO A 142 8.83 -2.15 -7.76
CA PRO A 142 8.24 -2.11 -9.09
C PRO A 142 8.90 -3.18 -9.95
N VAL A 143 8.08 -4.05 -10.55
CA VAL A 143 8.54 -5.00 -11.57
C VAL A 143 8.88 -4.20 -12.82
N GLY A 144 10.12 -3.71 -12.89
CA GLY A 144 10.61 -2.94 -14.04
C GLY A 144 11.78 -2.03 -13.67
N LEU A 145 12.99 -2.53 -13.90
CA LEU A 145 14.13 -1.70 -14.31
C LEU A 145 14.08 -1.52 -15.83
#